data_AF-A0A173T2R9-F1
#
_entry.id   AF-A0A173T2R9-F1
#
_cell.length_a   1.000
_cell.length_b   1.000
_cell.length_c   1.000
_cell.angle_alpha   90.00
_cell.angle_beta   90.00
_cell.angle_gamma   90.00
#
_symmetry.space_group_name_H-M   'P 1'
#
loop_
_entity.id
_entity.type
_entity.pdbx_description
1 polymer ?
#
loop_
_entity_poly.entity_id
_entity_poly.type
_entity_poly.pdbx_seq_one_letter_code
_entity_poly.pdbx_strand_id
1 'polypeptide(L)'
;MKKLIKTMIVEDERIILDDLLAIIDWKAEGFDIVATAPNGKIGLRQYELYQPELILSDIRMPLVNGLTMMKSIKLKNPSIHFLILSAFDEFDYAKDAIRLGAEDYILKTEISQEYLHEKLQTIYNKMNHETDTAITAFEKKLVDYISTPMIHCIDDLNEVFETIAAFHTPALFEQIYELSCDTVYQQFTHLGVPDKFKKPELSAYADLKEWLYKCLKDLEEIDNLVFKKQYPPIIINAHEYIYHHYMEPDLKLQTIANHVGLSSGRLSVLFKKETGRTVNDVITDTRIQKAKELLSSGRYKVYEVSELVGYKTSQYFSTIFFHQTGQYPNQYRKGLDQ
;
A
#
# COMPACT_ATOMS: atom_id res chain seq x y z
N MET A 1 12.42 -16.31 -11.98
CA MET A 1 13.74 -15.64 -12.00
C MET A 1 13.60 -14.38 -11.16
N LYS A 2 14.55 -14.08 -10.26
CA LYS A 2 14.54 -12.79 -9.53
C LYS A 2 14.60 -11.66 -10.56
N LYS A 3 13.75 -10.64 -10.43
CA LYS A 3 13.75 -9.46 -11.30
C LYS A 3 15.03 -8.68 -11.02
N LEU A 4 15.75 -8.30 -12.06
CA LEU A 4 16.98 -7.52 -11.94
C LEU A 4 16.63 -6.04 -11.78
N ILE A 5 17.32 -5.37 -10.85
CA ILE A 5 17.18 -3.93 -10.61
C ILE A 5 17.85 -3.18 -11.76
N LYS A 6 17.11 -2.29 -12.41
CA LYS A 6 17.66 -1.50 -13.53
C LYS A 6 18.65 -0.47 -12.99
N THR A 7 19.89 -0.56 -13.44
CA THR A 7 20.98 0.30 -12.97
C THR A 7 21.56 1.13 -14.09
N MET A 8 21.85 2.40 -13.81
CA MET A 8 22.60 3.28 -14.69
C MET A 8 23.94 3.66 -14.04
N ILE A 9 25.02 3.69 -14.82
CA ILE A 9 26.33 4.16 -14.36
C ILE A 9 26.69 5.47 -15.08
N VAL A 10 27.05 6.51 -14.33
CA VAL A 10 27.42 7.83 -14.85
C VAL A 10 28.84 8.17 -14.41
N GLU A 11 29.77 8.12 -15.37
CA GLU A 11 31.21 8.23 -15.15
C GLU A 11 31.83 8.80 -16.43
N ASP A 12 32.59 9.89 -16.33
CA ASP A 12 33.18 10.58 -17.49
C ASP A 12 34.53 9.98 -17.90
N GLU A 13 35.21 9.29 -16.99
CA GLU A 13 36.43 8.55 -17.28
C GLU A 13 36.14 7.14 -17.81
N ARG A 14 36.31 6.95 -19.13
CA ARG A 14 36.00 5.68 -19.80
C ARG A 14 36.69 4.46 -19.20
N ILE A 15 37.93 4.62 -18.74
CA ILE A 15 38.71 3.52 -18.13
C ILE A 15 38.03 3.06 -16.83
N ILE A 16 37.61 4.00 -15.97
CA ILE A 16 36.92 3.70 -14.72
C ILE A 16 35.57 3.04 -14.98
N LEU A 17 34.84 3.53 -16.00
CA LEU A 17 33.59 2.91 -16.42
C LEU A 17 33.78 1.47 -16.88
N ASP A 18 34.77 1.21 -17.75
CA ASP A 18 35.08 -0.12 -18.26
C ASP A 18 35.50 -1.07 -17.11
N ASP A 19 36.29 -0.59 -16.15
CA ASP A 19 36.68 -1.33 -14.95
C ASP A 19 35.47 -1.69 -14.06
N LEU A 20 34.57 -0.73 -13.80
CA LEU A 20 33.34 -0.94 -13.03
C LEU A 20 32.41 -1.97 -13.68
N LEU A 21 32.31 -1.95 -15.01
CA LEU A 21 31.50 -2.92 -15.74
C LEU A 21 32.09 -4.33 -15.69
N ALA A 22 33.42 -4.45 -15.59
CA ALA A 22 34.13 -5.72 -15.61
C ALA A 22 34.40 -6.33 -14.23
N ILE A 23 34.40 -5.52 -13.15
CA ILE A 23 34.85 -5.95 -11.83
C ILE A 23 33.94 -6.98 -11.16
N ILE A 24 32.64 -7.00 -11.50
CA ILE A 24 31.63 -7.88 -10.93
C ILE A 24 30.66 -8.38 -12.00
N ASP A 25 30.02 -9.53 -11.75
CA ASP A 25 28.87 -9.97 -12.54
C ASP A 25 27.59 -9.29 -12.02
N TRP A 26 27.27 -8.13 -12.59
CA TRP A 26 26.10 -7.33 -12.24
C TRP A 26 24.81 -8.14 -12.20
N LYS A 27 24.62 -9.08 -13.14
CA LYS A 27 23.40 -9.89 -13.19
C LYS A 27 23.35 -10.92 -12.06
N ALA A 28 24.49 -11.51 -11.69
CA ALA A 28 24.59 -12.38 -10.52
C ALA A 28 24.32 -11.60 -9.21
N GLU A 29 24.70 -10.32 -9.17
CA GLU A 29 24.44 -9.42 -8.04
C GLU A 29 22.99 -8.91 -7.96
N GLY A 30 22.15 -9.20 -8.97
CA GLY A 30 20.75 -8.79 -8.99
C GLY A 30 20.46 -7.47 -9.72
N PHE A 31 21.42 -6.96 -10.51
CA PHE A 31 21.33 -5.69 -11.23
C PHE A 31 21.47 -5.88 -12.75
N ASP A 32 20.74 -5.08 -13.53
CA ASP A 32 20.86 -5.03 -14.98
C ASP A 32 21.32 -3.64 -15.39
N ILE A 33 22.52 -3.54 -15.98
CA ILE A 33 23.02 -2.26 -16.47
C ILE A 33 22.27 -1.87 -17.74
N VAL A 34 21.29 -1.00 -17.59
CA VAL A 34 20.40 -0.58 -18.70
C VAL A 34 20.95 0.62 -19.48
N ALA A 35 21.83 1.41 -18.86
CA ALA A 35 22.40 2.60 -19.48
C ALA A 35 23.74 3.00 -18.85
N THR A 36 24.57 3.66 -19.65
CA THR A 36 25.77 4.38 -19.17
C THR A 36 25.77 5.81 -19.70
N ALA A 37 26.43 6.73 -18.99
CA ALA A 37 26.49 8.13 -19.41
C ALA A 37 27.85 8.79 -19.06
N PRO A 38 28.46 9.55 -19.99
CA PRO A 38 29.76 10.18 -19.78
C PRO A 38 29.69 11.56 -19.09
N ASN A 39 28.52 11.95 -18.57
CA ASN A 39 28.29 13.19 -17.81
C ASN A 39 26.81 13.28 -17.38
N GLY A 40 26.51 14.17 -16.44
CA GLY A 40 25.15 14.34 -15.93
C GLY A 40 24.13 14.83 -16.96
N LYS A 41 24.54 15.51 -18.04
CA LYS A 41 23.59 15.96 -19.08
C LYS A 41 23.07 14.78 -19.89
N ILE A 42 23.95 13.85 -20.27
CA ILE A 42 23.53 12.60 -20.90
C ILE A 42 22.85 11.70 -19.87
N GLY A 43 23.33 11.66 -18.62
CA GLY A 43 22.71 10.92 -17.52
C GLY A 43 21.23 11.28 -17.31
N LEU A 44 20.89 12.58 -17.31
CA LEU A 44 19.49 13.02 -17.25
C LEU A 44 18.63 12.51 -18.41
N ARG A 45 19.17 12.47 -19.64
CA ARG A 45 18.43 11.95 -20.81
C ARG A 45 18.25 10.43 -20.74
N GLN A 46 19.30 9.72 -20.32
CA GLN A 46 19.30 8.28 -20.15
C GLN A 46 18.33 7.86 -19.04
N TYR A 47 18.28 8.62 -17.93
CA TYR A 47 17.29 8.43 -16.87
C TYR A 47 15.85 8.46 -17.41
N GLU A 48 15.50 9.48 -18.19
CA GLU A 48 14.15 9.61 -18.76
C GLU A 48 13.81 8.44 -19.70
N LEU A 49 14.78 7.96 -20.49
CA LEU A 49 14.58 6.91 -21.48
C LEU A 49 14.52 5.49 -20.89
N TYR A 50 15.39 5.18 -19.94
CA TYR A 50 15.56 3.82 -19.42
C TYR A 50 14.90 3.59 -18.05
N GLN A 51 14.53 4.67 -17.35
CA GLN A 51 13.91 4.66 -16.03
C GLN A 51 14.65 3.72 -15.06
N PRO A 52 15.96 3.96 -14.79
CA PRO A 52 16.72 3.16 -13.83
C PRO A 52 16.19 3.37 -12.40
N GLU A 53 16.36 2.33 -11.59
CA GLU A 53 15.96 2.27 -10.17
C GLU A 53 17.16 2.58 -9.25
N LEU A 54 18.38 2.29 -9.72
CA LEU A 54 19.63 2.65 -9.07
C LEU A 54 20.53 3.44 -10.03
N ILE A 55 21.14 4.52 -9.54
CA ILE A 55 22.14 5.28 -10.29
C ILE A 55 23.46 5.28 -9.52
N LEU A 56 24.50 4.73 -10.15
CA LEU A 56 25.88 4.96 -9.74
C LEU A 56 26.38 6.21 -10.45
N SER A 57 26.91 7.18 -9.72
CA SER A 57 27.37 8.43 -10.33
C SER A 57 28.64 8.93 -9.70
N ASP A 58 29.59 9.33 -10.53
CA ASP A 58 30.65 10.24 -10.10
C ASP A 58 30.07 11.58 -9.64
N ILE A 59 30.77 12.26 -8.73
CA ILE A 59 30.43 13.58 -8.24
C ILE A 59 30.83 14.62 -9.29
N ARG A 60 32.09 14.64 -9.73
CA ARG A 60 32.63 15.69 -10.58
C ARG A 60 32.76 15.23 -12.02
N MET A 61 31.83 15.70 -12.84
CA MET A 61 31.83 15.47 -14.28
C MET A 61 31.58 16.77 -15.05
N PRO A 62 32.02 16.87 -16.32
CA PRO A 62 31.77 18.04 -17.16
C PRO A 62 30.29 18.26 -17.44
N LEU A 63 29.95 19.48 -17.87
CA LEU A 63 28.59 19.94 -18.20
C LEU A 63 27.65 20.00 -16.99
N VAL A 64 27.22 18.85 -16.49
CA VAL A 64 26.35 18.72 -15.31
C VAL A 64 27.00 17.69 -14.38
N ASN A 65 27.29 18.12 -13.16
CA ASN A 65 27.91 17.27 -12.14
C ASN A 65 26.89 16.31 -11.51
N GLY A 66 27.39 15.27 -10.82
CA GLY A 66 26.58 14.21 -10.23
C GLY A 66 25.56 14.70 -9.21
N LEU A 67 25.95 15.65 -8.34
CA LEU A 67 25.04 16.21 -7.33
C LEU A 67 23.89 17.01 -7.94
N THR A 68 24.16 17.80 -8.99
CA THR A 68 23.12 18.57 -9.69
C THR A 68 22.17 17.65 -10.43
N MET A 69 22.70 16.60 -11.06
CA MET A 69 21.89 15.55 -11.67
C MET A 69 21.02 14.85 -10.63
N MET A 70 21.60 14.37 -9.52
CA MET A 70 20.88 13.69 -8.45
C MET A 70 19.76 14.56 -7.89
N LYS A 71 20.04 15.84 -7.59
CA LYS A 71 19.02 16.78 -7.11
C LYS A 71 17.87 16.94 -8.11
N SER A 72 18.17 17.03 -9.40
CA SER A 72 17.17 17.18 -10.46
C SER A 72 16.29 15.93 -10.61
N ILE A 73 16.89 14.75 -10.50
CA ILE A 73 16.17 13.47 -10.59
C ILE A 73 15.33 13.24 -9.32
N LYS A 74 15.89 13.44 -8.13
CA LYS A 74 15.15 13.25 -6.86
C LYS A 74 13.98 14.22 -6.68
N LEU A 75 14.02 15.40 -7.31
CA LEU A 75 12.84 16.29 -7.35
C LEU A 75 11.66 15.69 -8.10
N LYS A 76 11.90 14.80 -9.08
CA LYS A 76 10.87 14.12 -9.87
C LYS A 76 10.53 12.73 -9.31
N ASN A 77 11.55 12.00 -8.88
CA ASN A 77 11.45 10.67 -8.29
C ASN A 77 12.21 10.63 -6.96
N PRO A 78 11.57 11.01 -5.83
CA PRO A 78 12.21 11.01 -4.52
C PRO A 78 12.76 9.63 -4.09
N SER A 79 12.13 8.55 -4.57
CA SER A 79 12.37 7.17 -4.19
C SER A 79 13.53 6.50 -4.96
N ILE A 80 14.15 7.17 -5.93
CA ILE A 80 15.29 6.61 -6.65
C ILE A 80 16.51 6.47 -5.74
N HIS A 81 17.25 5.37 -5.91
CA HIS A 81 18.48 5.11 -5.17
C HIS A 81 19.70 5.64 -5.90
N PHE A 82 20.64 6.21 -5.14
CA PHE A 82 21.90 6.73 -5.65
C PHE A 82 23.07 6.15 -4.86
N LEU A 83 24.08 5.67 -5.57
CA LEU A 83 25.37 5.29 -5.02
C LEU A 83 26.45 6.18 -5.63
N ILE A 84 27.18 6.90 -4.81
CA ILE A 84 28.09 7.96 -5.28
C ILE A 84 29.50 7.42 -5.39
N LEU A 85 30.18 7.70 -6.50
CA LEU A 85 31.59 7.44 -6.68
C LEU A 85 32.36 8.72 -6.38
N SER A 86 33.31 8.68 -5.45
CA SER A 86 34.02 9.86 -4.95
C SER A 86 35.52 9.65 -5.01
N ALA A 87 36.28 10.68 -5.38
CA ALA A 87 37.72 10.68 -5.11
C ALA A 87 37.99 10.97 -3.61
N PHE A 88 39.19 10.66 -3.13
CA PHE A 88 39.57 10.82 -1.71
C PHE A 88 39.51 12.28 -1.24
N ASP A 89 39.78 13.24 -2.12
CA ASP A 89 39.78 14.68 -1.83
C ASP A 89 38.40 15.36 -1.92
N GLU A 90 37.32 14.58 -2.09
CA GLU A 90 35.96 15.08 -2.30
C GLU A 90 35.01 14.88 -1.11
N PHE A 91 35.56 14.72 0.09
CA PHE A 91 34.79 14.37 1.30
C PHE A 91 33.58 15.28 1.59
N ASP A 92 33.70 16.59 1.36
CA ASP A 92 32.58 17.52 1.57
C ASP A 92 31.45 17.32 0.55
N TYR A 93 31.78 16.95 -0.69
CA TYR A 93 30.79 16.61 -1.69
C TYR A 93 30.09 15.28 -1.38
N ALA A 94 30.82 14.29 -0.86
CA ALA A 94 30.22 13.03 -0.41
C ALA A 94 29.19 13.27 0.71
N LYS A 95 29.51 14.13 1.69
CA LYS A 95 28.55 14.54 2.73
C LYS A 95 27.31 15.22 2.15
N ASP A 96 27.49 16.12 1.19
CA ASP A 96 26.36 16.78 0.53
C ASP A 96 25.51 15.79 -0.26
N ALA A 97 26.12 14.74 -0.82
CA ALA A 97 25.39 13.67 -1.49
C ALA A 97 24.49 12.89 -0.52
N ILE A 98 25.02 12.52 0.65
CA ILE A 98 24.24 11.86 1.71
C ILE A 98 23.09 12.77 2.19
N ARG A 99 23.34 14.07 2.37
CA ARG A 99 22.29 15.04 2.74
C ARG A 99 21.18 15.16 1.69
N LEU A 100 21.52 14.95 0.41
CA LEU A 100 20.56 14.92 -0.69
C LEU A 100 19.84 13.57 -0.83
N GLY A 101 20.15 12.59 0.02
CA GLY A 101 19.50 11.27 0.05
C GLY A 101 20.17 10.22 -0.84
N ALA A 102 21.47 10.35 -1.12
CA ALA A 102 22.25 9.21 -1.61
C ALA A 102 22.29 8.10 -0.55
N GLU A 103 22.30 6.85 -1.00
CA GLU A 103 22.34 5.67 -0.13
C GLU A 103 23.68 5.56 0.57
N ASP A 104 24.74 5.71 -0.21
CA ASP A 104 26.11 5.60 0.25
C ASP A 104 27.06 6.23 -0.77
N TYR A 105 28.36 6.24 -0.44
CA TYR A 105 29.42 6.56 -1.37
C TYR A 105 30.54 5.50 -1.35
N ILE A 106 31.27 5.42 -2.45
CA ILE A 106 32.42 4.55 -2.66
C ILE A 106 33.60 5.42 -3.05
N LEU A 107 34.73 5.24 -2.37
CA LEU A 107 35.98 5.87 -2.79
C LEU A 107 36.52 5.14 -4.01
N LYS A 108 36.78 5.87 -5.11
CA LYS A 108 37.26 5.29 -6.39
C LYS A 108 38.53 4.44 -6.21
N THR A 109 39.38 4.78 -5.25
CA THR A 109 40.62 4.04 -4.92
C THR A 109 40.39 2.74 -4.16
N GLU A 110 39.23 2.55 -3.55
CA GLU A 110 38.88 1.38 -2.73
C GLU A 110 37.96 0.41 -3.49
N ILE A 111 37.69 0.69 -4.77
CA ILE A 111 36.83 -0.14 -5.60
C ILE A 111 37.48 -1.50 -5.81
N SER A 112 36.98 -2.50 -5.08
CA SER A 112 37.28 -3.91 -5.26
C SER A 112 35.98 -4.67 -5.53
N GLN A 113 36.10 -5.87 -6.10
CA GLN A 113 34.96 -6.76 -6.32
C GLN A 113 34.19 -7.00 -5.01
N GLU A 114 34.91 -7.28 -3.92
CA GLU A 114 34.35 -7.56 -2.60
C GLU A 114 33.63 -6.34 -2.01
N TYR A 115 34.24 -5.15 -2.12
CA TYR A 115 33.68 -3.92 -1.57
C TYR A 115 32.43 -3.48 -2.34
N LEU A 116 32.48 -3.55 -3.68
CA LEU A 116 31.32 -3.23 -4.51
C LEU A 116 30.17 -4.22 -4.27
N HIS A 117 30.48 -5.52 -4.14
CA HIS A 117 29.50 -6.54 -3.76
C HIS A 117 28.80 -6.19 -2.44
N GLU A 118 29.55 -5.88 -1.38
CA GLU A 118 28.97 -5.54 -0.07
C GLU A 118 28.01 -4.34 -0.15
N LYS A 119 28.41 -3.28 -0.85
CA LYS A 119 27.58 -2.07 -1.03
C LYS A 119 26.33 -2.37 -1.84
N LEU A 120 26.47 -3.09 -2.96
CA LEU A 120 25.35 -3.47 -3.82
C LEU A 120 24.36 -4.40 -3.10
N GLN A 121 24.84 -5.37 -2.32
CA GLN A 121 23.96 -6.26 -1.54
C GLN A 121 23.21 -5.50 -0.45
N THR A 122 23.84 -4.52 0.20
CA THR A 122 23.17 -3.64 1.17
C THR A 122 22.03 -2.86 0.53
N ILE A 123 22.29 -2.25 -0.63
CA ILE A 123 21.28 -1.51 -1.41
C ILE A 123 20.19 -2.45 -1.92
N TYR A 124 20.55 -3.62 -2.46
CA TYR A 124 19.61 -4.62 -2.95
C TYR A 124 18.62 -5.05 -1.86
N ASN A 125 19.12 -5.37 -0.66
CA ASN A 125 18.27 -5.79 0.45
C ASN A 125 17.33 -4.67 0.91
N LYS A 126 17.83 -3.42 0.96
CA LYS A 126 17.01 -2.25 1.29
C LYS A 126 15.88 -2.05 0.28
N MET A 127 16.20 -2.05 -1.02
CA MET A 127 15.22 -1.87 -2.10
C MET A 127 14.13 -2.95 -2.09
N ASN A 128 14.50 -4.21 -1.84
CA ASN A 128 13.52 -5.28 -1.72
C ASN A 128 12.65 -5.13 -0.47
N HIS A 129 13.23 -4.75 0.68
CA HIS A 129 12.46 -4.55 1.90
C HIS A 129 11.44 -3.41 1.78
N GLU A 130 11.81 -2.30 1.13
CA GLU A 130 10.88 -1.21 0.83
C GLU A 130 9.73 -1.66 -0.08
N THR A 131 10.05 -2.47 -1.09
CA THR A 131 9.07 -3.07 -2.01
C THR A 131 8.10 -3.99 -1.27
N ASP A 132 8.63 -4.94 -0.48
CA ASP A 132 7.84 -5.90 0.29
C ASP A 132 6.92 -5.21 1.30
N THR A 133 7.42 -4.16 1.96
CA THR A 133 6.65 -3.36 2.93
C THR A 133 5.50 -2.64 2.24
N ALA A 134 5.75 -2.02 1.08
CA ALA A 134 4.72 -1.35 0.29
C ALA A 134 3.64 -2.34 -0.19
N ILE A 135 4.04 -3.52 -0.67
CA ILE A 135 3.11 -4.58 -1.11
C ILE A 135 2.27 -5.09 0.07
N THR A 136 2.89 -5.38 1.21
CA THR A 136 2.19 -5.87 2.40
C THR A 136 1.17 -4.84 2.90
N ALA A 137 1.56 -3.55 2.90
CA ALA A 137 0.66 -2.47 3.26
C ALA A 137 -0.51 -2.34 2.26
N PHE A 138 -0.25 -2.52 0.97
CA PHE A 138 -1.29 -2.52 -0.06
C PHE A 138 -2.25 -3.71 0.11
N GLU A 139 -1.72 -4.91 0.22
CA GLU A 139 -2.48 -6.15 0.40
C GLU A 139 -3.43 -6.02 1.59
N LYS A 140 -2.91 -5.62 2.75
CA LYS A 140 -3.70 -5.44 3.96
C LYS A 140 -4.86 -4.48 3.73
N LYS A 141 -4.59 -3.30 3.14
CA LYS A 141 -5.64 -2.30 2.87
C LYS A 141 -6.66 -2.79 1.83
N LEU A 142 -6.22 -3.49 0.79
CA LEU A 142 -7.10 -4.03 -0.25
C LEU A 142 -8.00 -5.14 0.32
N VAL A 143 -7.43 -6.06 1.10
CA VAL A 143 -8.18 -7.14 1.77
C VAL A 143 -9.18 -6.57 2.77
N ASP A 144 -8.77 -5.60 3.60
CA ASP A 144 -9.67 -4.93 4.55
C ASP A 144 -10.85 -4.26 3.82
N TYR A 145 -10.59 -3.61 2.69
CA TYR A 145 -11.62 -2.96 1.88
C TYR A 145 -12.62 -3.95 1.29
N ILE A 146 -12.15 -5.08 0.74
CA ILE A 146 -13.04 -6.04 0.08
C ILE A 146 -13.74 -6.98 1.09
N SER A 147 -13.11 -7.28 2.22
CA SER A 147 -13.63 -8.25 3.19
C SER A 147 -14.63 -7.67 4.19
N THR A 148 -14.84 -6.35 4.17
CA THR A 148 -15.79 -5.70 5.09
C THR A 148 -17.18 -5.73 4.48
N PRO A 149 -18.10 -6.57 4.99
CA PRO A 149 -19.43 -6.65 4.43
C PRO A 149 -20.17 -5.35 4.76
N MET A 150 -20.85 -4.85 3.75
CA MET A 150 -21.89 -3.84 3.80
C MET A 150 -21.52 -2.41 3.39
N ILE A 151 -20.52 -1.68 3.89
CA ILE A 151 -20.25 -0.34 3.33
C ILE A 151 -18.82 0.13 3.60
N HIS A 152 -18.04 0.51 2.58
CA HIS A 152 -16.99 1.55 2.71
C HIS A 152 -16.83 2.45 1.48
N CYS A 153 -16.39 3.68 1.77
CA CYS A 153 -16.25 4.80 0.85
C CYS A 153 -15.03 4.61 -0.07
N ILE A 154 -15.25 4.88 -1.36
CA ILE A 154 -14.26 4.96 -2.45
C ILE A 154 -13.01 5.81 -2.05
N ASP A 155 -13.13 6.73 -1.10
CA ASP A 155 -12.08 7.69 -0.75
C ASP A 155 -10.78 7.07 -0.18
N ASP A 156 -10.82 5.92 0.50
CA ASP A 156 -9.63 5.33 1.16
C ASP A 156 -8.65 4.70 0.16
N LEU A 157 -9.13 4.25 -1.01
CA LEU A 157 -8.29 3.69 -2.07
C LEU A 157 -7.36 4.74 -2.70
N ASN A 158 -7.76 6.01 -2.70
CA ASN A 158 -6.90 7.08 -3.21
C ASN A 158 -5.61 7.19 -2.40
N GLU A 159 -5.70 7.15 -1.07
CA GLU A 159 -4.53 7.24 -0.17
C GLU A 159 -3.60 6.03 -0.34
N VAL A 160 -4.18 4.85 -0.57
CA VAL A 160 -3.45 3.61 -0.85
C VAL A 160 -2.64 3.73 -2.15
N PHE A 161 -3.28 4.17 -3.22
CA PHE A 161 -2.65 4.35 -4.51
C PHE A 161 -1.63 5.49 -4.53
N GLU A 162 -1.83 6.56 -3.75
CA GLU A 162 -0.84 7.63 -3.60
C GLU A 162 0.42 7.15 -2.88
N THR A 163 0.27 6.32 -1.85
CA THR A 163 1.39 5.71 -1.12
C THR A 163 2.24 4.83 -2.05
N ILE A 164 1.59 4.05 -2.91
CA ILE A 164 2.26 3.18 -3.89
C ILE A 164 2.87 3.98 -5.04
N ALA A 165 2.14 4.98 -5.54
CA ALA A 165 2.59 5.81 -6.64
C ALA A 165 3.94 6.43 -6.31
N ALA A 166 4.23 6.79 -5.05
CA ALA A 166 5.53 7.31 -4.62
C ALA A 166 6.72 6.43 -5.01
N PHE A 167 6.57 5.11 -5.05
CA PHE A 167 7.68 4.19 -5.30
C PHE A 167 8.05 4.00 -6.78
N HIS A 168 7.26 4.50 -7.74
CA HIS A 168 7.56 4.64 -9.19
C HIS A 168 8.32 3.49 -9.92
N THR A 169 8.39 2.26 -9.40
CA THR A 169 9.08 1.17 -10.10
C THR A 169 8.12 0.33 -10.94
N PRO A 170 8.48 -0.02 -12.19
CA PRO A 170 7.73 -0.99 -13.00
C PRO A 170 7.65 -2.38 -12.33
N ALA A 171 8.62 -2.71 -11.46
CA ALA A 171 8.63 -3.93 -10.67
C ALA A 171 7.49 -4.01 -9.66
N LEU A 172 7.24 -2.90 -8.96
CA LEU A 172 6.16 -2.82 -8.00
C LEU A 172 4.79 -2.89 -8.69
N PHE A 173 4.66 -2.31 -9.89
CA PHE A 173 3.38 -2.29 -10.61
C PHE A 173 2.90 -3.70 -10.93
N GLU A 174 3.77 -4.54 -11.49
CA GLU A 174 3.45 -5.92 -11.88
C GLU A 174 2.99 -6.76 -10.68
N GLN A 175 3.65 -6.61 -9.53
CA GLN A 175 3.29 -7.32 -8.30
C GLN A 175 1.96 -6.85 -7.73
N ILE A 176 1.73 -5.54 -7.69
CA ILE A 176 0.48 -4.94 -7.22
C ILE A 176 -0.68 -5.30 -8.17
N TYR A 177 -0.43 -5.34 -9.47
CA TYR A 177 -1.39 -5.73 -10.48
C TYR A 177 -1.86 -7.18 -10.29
N GLU A 178 -0.93 -8.14 -10.16
CA GLU A 178 -1.27 -9.55 -9.96
C GLU A 178 -2.00 -9.77 -8.63
N LEU A 179 -1.48 -9.19 -7.53
CA LEU A 179 -2.13 -9.22 -6.22
C LEU A 179 -3.57 -8.66 -6.27
N SER A 180 -3.77 -7.54 -6.96
CA SER A 180 -5.09 -6.94 -7.15
C SER A 180 -6.04 -7.87 -7.91
N CYS A 181 -5.56 -8.50 -8.99
CA CYS A 181 -6.34 -9.45 -9.78
C CYS A 181 -6.76 -10.65 -8.94
N ASP A 182 -5.81 -11.26 -8.23
CA ASP A 182 -6.05 -12.43 -7.41
C ASP A 182 -7.03 -12.13 -6.28
N THR A 183 -6.86 -11.01 -5.58
CA THR A 183 -7.73 -10.62 -4.45
C THR A 183 -9.17 -10.41 -4.93
N VAL A 184 -9.37 -9.69 -6.04
CA VAL A 184 -10.70 -9.45 -6.59
C VAL A 184 -11.33 -10.77 -7.07
N TYR A 185 -10.58 -11.63 -7.76
CA TYR A 185 -11.08 -12.92 -8.22
C TYR A 185 -11.55 -13.83 -7.08
N GLN A 186 -10.78 -13.90 -5.98
CA GLN A 186 -11.17 -14.66 -4.79
C GLN A 186 -12.52 -14.18 -4.23
N GLN A 187 -12.80 -12.88 -4.33
CA GLN A 187 -14.01 -12.27 -3.78
C GLN A 187 -15.23 -12.51 -4.66
N PHE A 188 -15.09 -12.43 -5.99
CA PHE A 188 -16.12 -12.93 -6.91
C PHE A 188 -16.42 -14.42 -6.69
N THR A 189 -15.40 -15.22 -6.40
CA THR A 189 -15.55 -16.64 -6.09
C THR A 189 -16.28 -16.86 -4.77
N HIS A 190 -15.97 -16.08 -3.73
CA HIS A 190 -16.64 -16.13 -2.43
C HIS A 190 -18.14 -15.80 -2.54
N LEU A 191 -18.50 -14.83 -3.39
CA LEU A 191 -19.88 -14.47 -3.70
C LEU A 191 -20.58 -15.47 -4.65
N GLY A 192 -19.90 -16.54 -5.07
CA GLY A 192 -20.47 -17.58 -5.93
C GLY A 192 -20.66 -17.17 -7.39
N VAL A 193 -19.94 -16.15 -7.86
CA VAL A 193 -20.05 -15.61 -9.22
C VAL A 193 -18.68 -15.41 -9.90
N PRO A 194 -17.80 -16.43 -9.92
CA PRO A 194 -16.45 -16.31 -10.49
C PRO A 194 -16.48 -15.89 -11.97
N ASP A 195 -17.49 -16.30 -12.74
CA ASP A 195 -17.63 -15.98 -14.17
C ASP A 195 -17.81 -14.49 -14.48
N LYS A 196 -18.14 -13.68 -13.46
CA LYS A 196 -18.25 -12.22 -13.62
C LYS A 196 -16.89 -11.52 -13.56
N PHE A 197 -15.87 -12.16 -13.01
CA PHE A 197 -14.52 -11.60 -13.00
C PHE A 197 -13.92 -11.58 -14.41
N LYS A 198 -13.32 -10.44 -14.78
CA LYS A 198 -12.57 -10.30 -16.04
C LYS A 198 -11.22 -9.67 -15.74
N LYS A 199 -10.16 -10.46 -15.89
CA LYS A 199 -8.78 -9.97 -15.78
C LYS A 199 -8.53 -8.94 -16.89
N PRO A 200 -8.13 -7.71 -16.57
CA PRO A 200 -7.87 -6.68 -17.57
C PRO A 200 -6.46 -6.87 -18.19
N GLU A 201 -6.10 -6.07 -19.19
CA GLU A 201 -4.71 -5.94 -19.66
C GLU A 201 -4.27 -4.51 -19.39
N LEU A 202 -3.40 -4.30 -18.40
CA LEU A 202 -3.04 -2.97 -17.89
C LEU A 202 -1.52 -2.79 -17.81
N SER A 203 -1.05 -1.55 -18.01
CA SER A 203 0.37 -1.21 -17.96
C SER A 203 0.67 0.03 -17.10
N ALA A 204 -0.33 0.63 -16.44
CA ALA A 204 -0.15 1.81 -15.61
C ALA A 204 -1.03 1.77 -14.34
N TYR A 205 -0.54 2.40 -13.26
CA TYR A 205 -1.25 2.49 -11.97
C TYR A 205 -2.59 3.22 -12.07
N ALA A 206 -2.70 4.23 -12.93
CA ALA A 206 -3.94 4.97 -13.13
C ALA A 206 -5.07 4.05 -13.63
N ASP A 207 -4.76 3.22 -14.64
CA ASP A 207 -5.73 2.28 -15.21
C ASP A 207 -6.08 1.16 -14.21
N LEU A 208 -5.10 0.68 -13.43
CA LEU A 208 -5.33 -0.29 -12.36
C LEU A 208 -6.27 0.25 -11.28
N LYS A 209 -6.07 1.50 -10.89
CA LYS A 209 -6.93 2.19 -9.93
C LYS A 209 -8.36 2.30 -10.45
N GLU A 210 -8.56 2.75 -11.69
CA GLU A 210 -9.88 2.83 -12.31
C GLU A 210 -10.57 1.46 -12.40
N TRP A 211 -9.83 0.43 -12.81
CA TRP A 211 -10.34 -0.93 -12.87
C TRP A 211 -10.75 -1.47 -11.50
N LEU A 212 -9.93 -1.27 -10.47
CA LEU A 212 -10.27 -1.67 -9.10
C LEU A 212 -11.55 -0.99 -8.62
N TYR A 213 -11.69 0.33 -8.84
CA TYR A 213 -12.93 1.03 -8.47
C TYR A 213 -14.17 0.43 -9.12
N LYS A 214 -14.08 0.06 -10.39
CA LYS A 214 -15.18 -0.60 -11.09
C LYS A 214 -15.49 -1.97 -10.48
N CYS A 215 -14.47 -2.80 -10.27
CA CYS A 215 -14.63 -4.13 -9.68
C CYS A 215 -15.27 -4.06 -8.29
N LEU A 216 -14.86 -3.10 -7.47
CA LEU A 216 -15.41 -2.92 -6.13
C LEU A 216 -16.89 -2.53 -6.17
N LYS A 217 -17.28 -1.65 -7.09
CA LYS A 217 -18.68 -1.31 -7.31
C LYS A 217 -19.51 -2.50 -7.78
N ASP A 218 -18.98 -3.30 -8.71
CA ASP A 218 -19.63 -4.52 -9.18
C ASP A 218 -19.79 -5.54 -8.03
N LEU A 219 -18.76 -5.71 -7.20
CA LEU A 219 -18.79 -6.58 -6.01
C LEU A 219 -19.83 -6.12 -5.00
N GLU A 220 -19.92 -4.82 -4.71
CA GLU A 220 -20.93 -4.24 -3.82
C GLU A 220 -22.35 -4.49 -4.35
N GLU A 221 -22.59 -4.30 -5.65
CA GLU A 221 -23.89 -4.58 -6.26
C GLU A 221 -24.26 -6.07 -6.17
N ILE A 222 -23.29 -6.97 -6.39
CA ILE A 222 -23.49 -8.41 -6.31
C ILE A 222 -23.74 -8.85 -4.87
N ASP A 223 -22.94 -8.40 -3.91
CA ASP A 223 -23.09 -8.74 -2.49
C ASP A 223 -24.47 -8.30 -2.00
N ASN A 224 -24.90 -7.08 -2.34
CA ASN A 224 -26.25 -6.60 -2.07
C ASN A 224 -27.34 -7.49 -2.69
N LEU A 225 -27.15 -7.99 -3.92
CA LEU A 225 -28.10 -8.90 -4.58
C LEU A 225 -28.13 -10.29 -3.92
N VAL A 226 -26.97 -10.81 -3.51
CA VAL A 226 -26.84 -12.09 -2.80
C VAL A 226 -27.50 -11.99 -1.43
N PHE A 227 -27.18 -10.94 -0.67
CA PHE A 227 -27.79 -10.64 0.62
C PHE A 227 -29.32 -10.51 0.51
N LYS A 228 -29.80 -9.77 -0.51
CA LYS A 228 -31.24 -9.60 -0.77
C LYS A 228 -31.95 -10.91 -1.15
N LYS A 229 -31.23 -11.89 -1.70
CA LYS A 229 -31.77 -13.24 -1.99
C LYS A 229 -31.71 -14.15 -0.77
N GLN A 230 -30.76 -13.94 0.14
CA GLN A 230 -30.51 -14.82 1.29
C GLN A 230 -31.50 -14.57 2.43
N TYR A 231 -31.97 -13.33 2.61
CA TYR A 231 -32.79 -12.95 3.74
C TYR A 231 -34.18 -12.46 3.35
N PRO A 232 -35.20 -12.67 4.19
CA PRO A 232 -36.50 -12.03 4.00
C PRO A 232 -36.38 -10.48 3.99
N PRO A 233 -37.22 -9.75 3.24
CA PRO A 233 -37.20 -8.28 3.18
C PRO A 233 -37.19 -7.58 4.55
N ILE A 234 -37.85 -8.17 5.54
CA ILE A 234 -37.92 -7.61 6.89
C ILE A 234 -36.59 -7.66 7.65
N ILE A 235 -35.75 -8.65 7.35
CA ILE A 235 -34.41 -8.79 7.91
C ILE A 235 -33.46 -7.84 7.18
N ILE A 236 -33.59 -7.71 5.86
CA ILE A 236 -32.82 -6.76 5.04
C ILE A 236 -33.06 -5.33 5.55
N ASN A 237 -34.32 -4.92 5.68
CA ASN A 237 -34.67 -3.59 6.18
C ASN A 237 -34.17 -3.34 7.62
N ALA A 238 -34.14 -4.39 8.46
CA ALA A 238 -33.57 -4.28 9.81
C ALA A 238 -32.05 -4.04 9.76
N HIS A 239 -31.33 -4.74 8.89
CA HIS A 239 -29.90 -4.51 8.66
C HIS A 239 -29.61 -3.12 8.10
N GLU A 240 -30.36 -2.67 7.08
CA GLU A 240 -30.25 -1.32 6.51
C GLU A 240 -30.48 -0.25 7.58
N TYR A 241 -31.50 -0.41 8.42
CA TYR A 241 -31.75 0.53 9.52
C TYR A 241 -30.61 0.55 10.54
N ILE A 242 -30.09 -0.61 10.95
CA ILE A 242 -28.93 -0.67 11.86
C ILE A 242 -27.75 0.06 11.23
N TYR A 243 -27.51 -0.16 9.94
CA TYR A 243 -26.41 0.46 9.23
C TYR A 243 -26.52 1.99 9.18
N HIS A 244 -27.70 2.55 8.92
CA HIS A 244 -27.85 4.00 8.85
C HIS A 244 -27.87 4.69 10.23
N HIS A 245 -28.12 3.94 11.30
CA HIS A 245 -28.33 4.48 12.64
C HIS A 245 -27.35 3.96 13.70
N TYR A 246 -26.32 3.17 13.36
CA TYR A 246 -25.41 2.57 14.35
C TYR A 246 -24.72 3.61 15.24
N MET A 247 -24.46 4.80 14.71
CA MET A 247 -23.80 5.90 15.44
C MET A 247 -24.66 6.45 16.58
N GLU A 248 -25.96 6.18 16.61
CA GLU A 248 -26.87 6.67 17.65
C GLU A 248 -26.65 5.92 18.97
N PRO A 249 -26.21 6.58 20.06
CA PRO A 249 -25.87 5.89 21.31
C PRO A 249 -27.02 5.14 21.99
N ASP A 250 -28.26 5.47 21.62
CA ASP A 250 -29.49 4.90 22.17
C ASP A 250 -30.24 3.98 21.20
N LEU A 251 -29.59 3.56 20.09
CA LEU A 251 -30.15 2.56 19.17
C LEU A 251 -30.47 1.26 19.92
N LYS A 252 -31.73 0.82 19.85
CA LYS A 252 -32.26 -0.35 20.56
C LYS A 252 -33.10 -1.22 19.64
N LEU A 253 -33.20 -2.51 19.97
CA LEU A 253 -34.07 -3.49 19.30
C LEU A 253 -35.50 -2.97 19.06
N GLN A 254 -36.08 -2.26 20.05
CA GLN A 254 -37.45 -1.74 19.93
C GLN A 254 -37.60 -0.71 18.81
N THR A 255 -36.62 0.17 18.62
CA THR A 255 -36.65 1.17 17.55
C THR A 255 -36.60 0.50 16.18
N ILE A 256 -35.75 -0.52 16.05
CA ILE A 256 -35.59 -1.30 14.81
C ILE A 256 -36.86 -2.12 14.53
N ALA A 257 -37.42 -2.78 15.55
CA ALA A 257 -38.65 -3.54 15.44
C ALA A 257 -39.82 -2.66 14.98
N ASN A 258 -39.96 -1.47 15.55
CA ASN A 258 -40.98 -0.51 15.14
C ASN A 258 -40.80 -0.08 13.68
N HIS A 259 -39.56 0.19 13.26
CA HIS A 259 -39.24 0.56 11.88
C HIS A 259 -39.67 -0.52 10.88
N VAL A 260 -39.43 -1.81 11.20
CA VAL A 260 -39.78 -2.93 10.32
C VAL A 260 -41.20 -3.46 10.54
N GLY A 261 -42.02 -2.80 11.36
CA GLY A 261 -43.42 -3.16 11.61
C GLY A 261 -43.62 -4.43 12.46
N LEU A 262 -42.68 -4.77 13.34
CA LEU A 262 -42.75 -5.92 14.25
C LEU A 262 -42.72 -5.51 15.73
N SER A 263 -43.17 -6.41 16.59
CA SER A 263 -42.81 -6.34 18.02
C SER A 263 -41.36 -6.77 18.23
N SER A 264 -40.70 -6.23 19.25
CA SER A 264 -39.32 -6.57 19.62
C SER A 264 -39.09 -8.07 19.77
N GLY A 265 -40.03 -8.78 20.42
CA GLY A 265 -39.93 -10.23 20.60
C GLY A 265 -39.95 -11.00 19.28
N ARG A 266 -40.83 -10.60 18.35
CA ARG A 266 -40.95 -11.24 17.04
C ARG A 266 -39.73 -10.96 16.17
N LEU A 267 -39.21 -9.73 16.17
CA LEU A 267 -37.97 -9.41 15.48
C LEU A 267 -36.80 -10.21 16.07
N SER A 268 -36.65 -10.28 17.39
CA SER A 268 -35.54 -11.01 18.02
C SER A 268 -35.48 -12.48 17.62
N VAL A 269 -36.63 -13.17 17.60
CA VAL A 269 -36.70 -14.59 17.23
C VAL A 269 -36.42 -14.78 15.75
N LEU A 270 -37.08 -13.98 14.89
CA LEU A 270 -36.93 -14.09 13.45
C LEU A 270 -35.51 -13.75 13.01
N PHE A 271 -34.95 -12.66 13.52
CA PHE A 271 -33.60 -12.22 13.19
C PHE A 271 -32.56 -13.27 13.58
N LYS A 272 -32.67 -13.85 14.78
CA LYS A 272 -31.76 -14.93 15.21
C LYS A 272 -31.93 -16.21 14.40
N LYS A 273 -33.15 -16.56 14.02
CA LYS A 273 -33.44 -17.72 13.17
C LYS A 273 -32.81 -17.58 11.78
N GLU A 274 -32.98 -16.42 11.14
CA GLU A 274 -32.52 -16.21 9.76
C GLU A 274 -31.01 -15.93 9.70
N THR A 275 -30.47 -15.11 10.62
CA THR A 275 -29.08 -14.65 10.59
C THR A 275 -28.12 -15.45 11.46
N GLY A 276 -28.63 -16.28 12.39
CA GLY A 276 -27.84 -16.94 13.43
C GLY A 276 -27.38 -16.02 14.57
N ARG A 277 -27.61 -14.71 14.48
CA ARG A 277 -27.07 -13.67 15.37
C ARG A 277 -28.19 -12.83 15.98
N THR A 278 -27.94 -12.16 17.10
CA THR A 278 -28.92 -11.21 17.66
C THR A 278 -28.75 -9.83 17.02
N VAL A 279 -29.81 -9.02 17.07
CA VAL A 279 -29.76 -7.61 16.61
C VAL A 279 -28.67 -6.82 17.32
N ASN A 280 -28.48 -7.03 18.63
CA ASN A 280 -27.44 -6.33 19.39
C ASN A 280 -26.03 -6.78 18.99
N ASP A 281 -25.85 -8.05 18.63
CA ASP A 281 -24.57 -8.52 18.09
C ASP A 281 -24.27 -7.81 16.77
N VAL A 282 -25.27 -7.66 15.90
CA VAL A 282 -25.10 -6.94 14.62
C VAL A 282 -24.77 -5.47 14.85
N ILE A 283 -25.48 -4.76 15.74
CA ILE A 283 -25.14 -3.36 16.09
C ILE A 283 -23.70 -3.29 16.60
N THR A 284 -23.32 -4.19 17.50
CA THR A 284 -21.98 -4.20 18.09
C THR A 284 -20.92 -4.40 17.01
N ASP A 285 -21.10 -5.40 16.15
CA ASP A 285 -20.13 -5.70 15.10
C ASP A 285 -20.03 -4.56 14.09
N THR A 286 -21.15 -3.97 13.68
CA THR A 286 -21.14 -2.79 12.80
C THR A 286 -20.34 -1.64 13.43
N ARG A 287 -20.55 -1.34 14.71
CA ARG A 287 -19.80 -0.30 15.42
C ARG A 287 -18.31 -0.60 15.51
N ILE A 288 -17.95 -1.85 15.80
CA ILE A 288 -16.55 -2.26 15.94
C ILE A 288 -15.82 -2.25 14.60
N GLN A 289 -16.46 -2.70 13.51
CA GLN A 289 -15.86 -2.58 12.18
C GLN A 289 -15.58 -1.11 11.83
N LYS A 290 -16.59 -0.25 12.02
CA LYS A 290 -16.43 1.19 11.79
C LYS A 290 -15.36 1.83 12.68
N ALA A 291 -15.20 1.32 13.89
CA ALA A 291 -14.14 1.77 14.77
C ALA A 291 -12.75 1.34 14.28
N LYS A 292 -12.60 0.15 13.68
CA LYS A 292 -11.33 -0.29 13.10
C LYS A 292 -10.88 0.64 11.99
N GLU A 293 -11.74 1.04 11.04
CA GLU A 293 -11.28 1.94 9.97
C GLU A 293 -10.88 3.32 10.51
N LEU A 294 -11.68 3.88 11.43
CA LEU A 294 -11.37 5.16 12.05
C LEU A 294 -10.04 5.11 12.83
N LEU A 295 -9.75 4.00 13.51
CA LEU A 295 -8.47 3.80 14.20
C LEU A 295 -7.31 3.61 13.22
N SER A 296 -7.51 2.83 12.16
CA SER A 296 -6.51 2.57 11.11
C SER A 296 -6.13 3.83 10.33
N SER A 297 -7.04 4.80 10.22
CA SER A 297 -6.74 6.10 9.59
C SER A 297 -5.68 6.91 10.34
N GLY A 298 -5.45 6.64 11.62
CA GLY A 298 -4.55 7.42 12.48
C GLY A 298 -5.04 8.83 12.82
N ARG A 299 -6.14 9.30 12.20
CA ARG A 299 -6.66 10.69 12.31
C ARG A 299 -7.36 10.99 13.62
N TYR A 300 -7.89 9.96 14.29
CA TYR A 300 -8.74 10.11 15.48
C TYR A 300 -8.10 9.51 16.74
N LYS A 301 -8.37 10.12 17.89
CA LYS A 301 -8.05 9.54 19.21
C LYS A 301 -9.10 8.51 19.59
N VAL A 302 -8.72 7.58 20.46
CA VAL A 302 -9.58 6.44 20.87
C VAL A 302 -10.93 6.91 21.46
N TYR A 303 -10.96 8.02 22.21
CA TYR A 303 -12.22 8.54 22.74
C TYR A 303 -13.10 9.17 21.64
N GLU A 304 -12.50 9.80 20.63
CA GLU A 304 -13.23 10.38 19.49
C GLU A 304 -13.85 9.28 18.65
N VAL A 305 -13.10 8.19 18.38
CA VAL A 305 -13.64 7.02 17.69
C VAL A 305 -14.82 6.42 18.45
N SER A 306 -14.70 6.27 19.78
CA SER A 306 -15.78 5.78 20.63
C SER A 306 -17.07 6.59 20.45
N GLU A 307 -16.97 7.92 20.42
CA GLU A 307 -18.12 8.81 20.23
C GLU A 307 -18.69 8.69 18.81
N LEU A 308 -17.83 8.72 17.78
CA LEU A 308 -18.23 8.63 16.37
C LEU A 308 -18.95 7.33 16.03
N VAL A 309 -18.64 6.23 16.71
CA VAL A 309 -19.30 4.93 16.50
C VAL A 309 -20.46 4.67 17.46
N GLY A 310 -20.83 5.65 18.30
CA GLY A 310 -22.04 5.58 19.12
C GLY A 310 -21.88 4.92 20.48
N TYR A 311 -20.67 4.85 21.04
CA TYR A 311 -20.46 4.43 22.43
C TYR A 311 -20.42 5.64 23.37
N LYS A 312 -21.17 5.56 24.47
CA LYS A 312 -21.27 6.63 25.48
C LYS A 312 -19.99 6.83 26.29
N THR A 313 -19.17 5.79 26.43
CA THR A 313 -17.93 5.85 27.21
C THR A 313 -16.81 5.10 26.51
N SER A 314 -15.63 5.73 26.45
CA SER A 314 -14.44 5.15 25.84
C SER A 314 -13.97 3.88 26.55
N GLN A 315 -14.22 3.76 27.87
CA GLN A 315 -13.89 2.57 28.64
C GLN A 315 -14.71 1.36 28.19
N TYR A 316 -16.03 1.52 28.04
CA TYR A 316 -16.89 0.42 27.60
C TYR A 316 -16.58 0.02 26.16
N PHE A 317 -16.41 1.00 25.28
CA PHE A 317 -15.93 0.76 23.91
C PHE A 317 -14.65 -0.07 23.88
N SER A 318 -13.63 0.30 24.67
CA SER A 318 -12.34 -0.40 24.67
C SER A 318 -12.47 -1.87 25.09
N THR A 319 -13.32 -2.17 26.06
CA THR A 319 -13.61 -3.56 26.49
C THR A 319 -14.29 -4.36 25.38
N ILE A 320 -15.33 -3.79 24.74
CA ILE A 320 -16.04 -4.47 23.65
C ILE A 320 -15.12 -4.67 22.44
N PHE A 321 -14.31 -3.67 22.08
CA PHE A 321 -13.34 -3.76 21.01
C PHE A 321 -12.33 -4.88 21.29
N PHE A 322 -11.79 -4.98 22.51
CA PHE A 322 -10.90 -6.09 22.88
C PHE A 322 -11.59 -7.45 22.75
N HIS A 323 -12.82 -7.60 23.24
CA HIS A 323 -13.55 -8.86 23.12
C HIS A 323 -13.78 -9.29 21.67
N GLN A 324 -14.00 -8.33 20.76
CA GLN A 324 -14.28 -8.59 19.35
C GLN A 324 -13.03 -8.77 18.49
N THR A 325 -11.90 -8.19 18.89
CA THR A 325 -10.69 -8.12 18.04
C THR A 325 -9.47 -8.82 18.64
N GLY A 326 -9.49 -9.12 19.94
CA GLY A 326 -8.34 -9.64 20.68
C GLY A 326 -7.27 -8.59 21.00
N GLN A 327 -7.47 -7.32 20.61
CA GLN A 327 -6.52 -6.22 20.83
C GLN A 327 -7.22 -4.98 21.39
N TYR A 328 -6.52 -4.15 22.15
CA TYR A 328 -7.08 -2.88 22.60
C TYR A 328 -7.04 -1.83 21.47
N PRO A 329 -7.96 -0.83 21.44
CA PRO A 329 -7.99 0.19 20.39
C PRO A 329 -6.67 0.94 20.17
N ASN A 330 -5.93 1.20 21.26
CA ASN A 330 -4.63 1.86 21.20
C ASN A 330 -3.52 0.99 20.61
N GLN A 331 -3.60 -0.34 20.79
CA GLN A 331 -2.69 -1.30 20.18
C GLN A 331 -3.02 -1.46 18.70
N TYR A 332 -4.31 -1.58 18.38
CA TYR A 332 -4.81 -1.68 17.01
C TYR A 332 -4.38 -0.47 16.17
N ARG A 333 -4.47 0.73 16.73
CA ARG A 333 -3.97 1.97 16.10
C ARG A 333 -2.45 1.95 15.82
N LYS A 334 -1.64 1.39 16.72
CA LYS A 334 -0.17 1.38 16.60
C LYS A 334 0.37 0.25 15.72
N GLY A 335 -0.37 -0.84 15.53
CA GLY A 335 0.02 -1.99 14.69
C GLY A 335 0.08 -1.72 13.19
N LEU A 336 0.05 -0.45 12.78
CA LEU A 336 0.25 0.05 11.42
C LEU A 336 1.45 1.02 11.33
N ASP A 337 2.04 1.41 12.46
CA ASP A 337 3.23 2.29 12.56
C ASP A 337 4.54 1.48 12.80
N GLN A 338 4.52 0.16 12.59
CA GLN A 338 5.68 -0.74 12.74
C GLN A 338 5.98 -1.50 11.47
#